data_AF-A0A9C9WBM2-F1
#
_entry.id   AF-A0A9C9WBM2-F1
#
_cell.length_a   1.000
_cell.length_b   1.000
_cell.length_c   1.000
_cell.angle_alpha   90.00
_cell.angle_beta   90.00
_cell.angle_gamma   90.00
#
_symmetry.space_group_name_H-M   'P 1'
#
loop_
_entity.id
_entity.type
_entity.pdbx_description
1 polymer ?
#
loop_
_entity_poly.entity_id
_entity_poly.type
_entity_poly.pdbx_seq_one_letter_code
_entity_poly.pdbx_strand_id
1 'polypeptide(L)'
;MAQKKHKRRYKRDLLKQLEATFDLERLDYQKKTRPVQGKAILFGVLAAFLVYSLGFAAGYTGWQNQVVDYAMFAKMVWLMMIPASVIGVVTWLLVKNRLEYPIRCEMRDYIRALEGERGLLWRYLPLLNELEPDNLVCKEMMARSSEGKFDDLEPEDYGRAVKDLIAMLRESGSKAVSPETMEEVEKNLSPGAEST
;
A
#
# COMPACT_ATOMS: atom_id res chain seq x y z
N MET A 1 13.04 36.07 20.28
CA MET A 1 13.86 34.89 19.88
C MET A 1 13.54 33.61 20.67
N ALA A 2 13.10 33.68 21.93
CA ALA A 2 12.77 32.50 22.75
C ALA A 2 11.64 31.62 22.17
N GLN A 3 10.54 32.20 21.68
CA GLN A 3 9.41 31.44 21.12
C GLN A 3 9.76 30.61 19.87
N LYS A 4 10.63 31.10 18.98
CA LYS A 4 11.10 30.33 17.80
C LYS A 4 11.96 29.12 18.20
N LYS A 5 12.74 29.24 19.28
CA LYS A 5 13.59 28.15 19.80
C LYS A 5 12.75 27.07 20.48
N HIS A 6 11.67 27.48 21.17
CA HIS A 6 10.66 26.59 21.75
C HIS A 6 9.97 25.77 20.64
N LYS A 7 9.34 26.44 19.66
CA LYS A 7 8.60 25.82 18.54
C LYS A 7 9.39 24.77 17.74
N ARG A 8 10.69 25.00 17.49
CA ARG A 8 11.57 24.04 16.81
C ARG A 8 11.84 22.77 17.64
N ARG A 9 11.86 22.88 18.96
CA ARG A 9 12.07 21.74 19.86
C ARG A 9 10.86 20.82 19.85
N TYR A 10 9.65 21.37 19.95
CA TYR A 10 8.39 20.61 19.91
C TYR A 10 8.19 19.82 18.62
N LYS A 11 8.38 20.47 17.46
CA LYS A 11 8.32 19.79 16.17
C LYS A 11 9.27 18.58 16.11
N ARG A 12 10.48 18.74 16.63
CA ARG A 12 11.47 17.65 16.65
C ARG A 12 11.05 16.53 17.60
N ASP A 13 10.47 16.87 18.74
CA ASP A 13 10.05 15.90 19.73
C ASP A 13 8.81 15.11 19.26
N LEU A 14 7.84 15.77 18.59
CA LEU A 14 6.72 15.10 17.90
C LEU A 14 7.17 14.20 16.76
N LEU A 15 8.10 14.68 15.93
CA LEU A 15 8.62 13.89 14.83
C LEU A 15 9.34 12.64 15.35
N LYS A 16 10.13 12.78 16.43
CA LYS A 16 10.73 11.63 17.11
C LYS A 16 9.69 10.68 17.68
N GLN A 17 8.61 11.21 18.25
CA GLN A 17 7.52 10.39 18.78
C GLN A 17 6.82 9.63 17.65
N LEU A 18 6.47 10.28 16.54
CA LEU A 18 5.87 9.64 15.37
C LEU A 18 6.79 8.56 14.77
N GLU A 19 8.07 8.84 14.62
CA GLU A 19 9.05 7.87 14.11
C GLU A 19 9.30 6.71 15.09
N ALA A 20 9.15 6.94 16.40
CA ALA A 20 9.26 5.88 17.40
C ALA A 20 7.99 5.02 17.49
N THR A 21 6.82 5.62 17.25
CA THR A 21 5.53 4.93 17.31
C THR A 21 5.23 4.14 16.03
N PHE A 22 5.52 4.71 14.87
CA PHE A 22 5.24 4.09 13.57
C PHE A 22 6.49 3.50 12.94
N ASP A 23 6.59 2.16 12.96
CA ASP A 23 7.56 1.43 12.13
C ASP A 23 7.20 1.57 10.64
N LEU A 24 7.84 2.54 9.98
CA LEU A 24 7.65 2.83 8.57
C LEU A 24 8.11 1.70 7.65
N GLU A 25 9.03 0.83 8.08
CA GLU A 25 9.44 -0.31 7.27
C GLU A 25 8.35 -1.38 7.24
N ARG A 26 7.64 -1.57 8.36
CA ARG A 26 6.47 -2.45 8.42
C ARG A 26 5.29 -1.90 7.62
N LEU A 27 5.12 -0.58 7.58
CA LEU A 27 4.07 0.10 6.81
C LEU A 27 4.38 0.27 5.32
N ASP A 28 5.57 -0.13 4.85
CA ASP A 28 5.95 0.01 3.44
C ASP A 28 5.42 -1.13 2.55
N TYR A 29 4.15 -0.99 2.14
CA TYR A 29 3.49 -1.94 1.26
C TYR A 29 4.26 -2.17 -0.05
N GLN A 30 4.73 -1.10 -0.70
CA GLN A 30 5.42 -1.20 -1.99
C GLN A 30 6.76 -1.94 -1.87
N LYS A 31 7.54 -1.64 -0.83
CA LYS A 31 8.83 -2.32 -0.58
C LYS A 31 8.62 -3.82 -0.34
N LYS A 32 7.58 -4.20 0.42
CA LYS A 32 7.25 -5.61 0.72
C LYS A 32 6.67 -6.37 -0.49
N THR A 33 5.87 -5.72 -1.34
CA THR A 33 5.21 -6.38 -2.48
C THR A 33 6.06 -6.45 -3.74
N ARG A 34 7.00 -5.53 -3.96
CA ARG A 34 7.90 -5.53 -5.13
C ARG A 34 8.58 -6.88 -5.44
N PRO A 35 9.20 -7.60 -4.48
CA PRO A 35 9.81 -8.90 -4.78
C PRO A 35 8.79 -9.97 -5.18
N VAL A 36 7.57 -9.86 -4.66
CA VAL A 36 6.47 -10.79 -4.93
C VAL A 36 5.89 -10.55 -6.33
N GLN A 37 5.74 -9.29 -6.74
CA GLN A 37 5.23 -8.93 -8.06
C GLN A 37 6.09 -9.48 -9.19
N GLY A 38 7.42 -9.42 -9.04
CA GLY A 38 8.36 -10.01 -10.01
C GLY A 38 8.15 -11.51 -10.17
N LYS A 39 7.97 -12.24 -9.05
CA LYS A 39 7.66 -13.68 -9.08
C LYS A 39 6.32 -13.96 -9.77
N ALA A 40 5.28 -13.20 -9.44
CA ALA A 40 3.97 -13.38 -10.04
C ALA A 40 3.98 -13.18 -11.57
N ILE A 41 4.70 -12.15 -12.06
CA ILE A 41 4.86 -11.92 -13.51
C ILE A 41 5.52 -13.12 -14.16
N LEU A 42 6.59 -13.65 -13.56
CA LEU A 42 7.30 -14.83 -14.07
C LEU A 42 6.36 -16.05 -14.20
N PHE A 43 5.51 -16.31 -13.20
CA PHE A 43 4.52 -17.38 -13.27
C PHE A 43 3.49 -17.18 -14.39
N GLY A 44 3.02 -15.94 -14.60
CA GLY A 44 2.12 -15.63 -15.70
C GLY A 44 2.75 -15.86 -17.08
N VAL A 45 3.99 -15.40 -17.27
CA VAL A 45 4.75 -15.61 -18.50
C VAL A 45 5.00 -17.10 -18.74
N LEU A 46 5.38 -17.85 -17.70
CA LEU A 46 5.61 -19.28 -17.79
C LEU A 46 4.33 -20.05 -18.19
N ALA A 47 3.18 -19.69 -17.61
CA ALA A 47 1.91 -20.30 -17.96
C ALA A 47 1.52 -20.01 -19.42
N ALA A 48 1.65 -18.75 -19.87
CA ALA A 48 1.40 -18.40 -21.27
C ALA A 48 2.32 -19.18 -22.22
N PHE A 49 3.61 -19.28 -21.88
CA PHE A 49 4.59 -20.03 -22.65
C PHE A 49 4.20 -21.50 -22.78
N LEU A 50 3.86 -22.18 -21.69
CA LEU A 50 3.48 -23.59 -21.70
C LEU A 50 2.24 -23.85 -22.57
N VAL A 51 1.20 -23.04 -22.45
CA VAL A 51 -0.02 -23.17 -23.27
C VAL A 51 0.29 -22.96 -24.74
N TYR A 52 1.04 -21.92 -25.06
CA TYR A 52 1.41 -21.62 -26.44
C TYR A 52 2.27 -22.74 -27.04
N SER A 53 3.27 -23.24 -26.31
CA SER A 53 4.13 -24.34 -26.76
C SER A 53 3.35 -25.63 -27.01
N LEU A 54 2.34 -25.95 -26.19
CA LEU A 54 1.47 -27.10 -26.44
C LEU A 54 0.64 -26.93 -27.72
N GLY A 55 0.04 -25.76 -27.92
CA GLY A 55 -0.71 -25.46 -29.15
C GLY A 55 0.18 -25.48 -30.40
N PHE A 56 1.38 -24.92 -30.28
CA PHE A 56 2.37 -24.94 -31.36
C PHE A 56 2.82 -26.37 -31.69
N ALA A 57 3.12 -27.19 -30.68
CA ALA A 57 3.53 -28.58 -30.88
C ALA A 57 2.43 -29.42 -31.57
N ALA A 58 1.17 -29.23 -31.17
CA ALA A 58 0.02 -29.87 -31.82
C ALA A 58 -0.11 -29.43 -33.30
N GLY A 59 0.01 -28.13 -33.58
CA GLY A 59 -0.02 -27.62 -34.95
C GLY A 59 1.16 -28.13 -35.79
N TYR A 60 2.37 -28.15 -35.21
CA TYR A 60 3.59 -28.59 -35.88
C TYR A 60 3.54 -30.08 -36.24
N THR A 61 3.08 -30.92 -35.32
CA THR A 61 2.89 -32.36 -35.59
C THR A 61 1.81 -32.61 -36.64
N GLY A 62 0.70 -31.86 -36.62
CA GLY A 62 -0.32 -31.92 -37.67
C GLY A 62 0.22 -31.54 -39.05
N TRP A 63 1.07 -30.52 -39.13
CA TRP A 63 1.74 -30.11 -40.36
C TRP A 63 2.75 -31.16 -40.87
N GLN A 64 3.61 -31.68 -39.98
CA GLN A 64 4.60 -32.72 -40.33
C GLN A 64 3.94 -34.00 -40.87
N ASN A 65 2.76 -34.35 -40.34
CA ASN A 65 1.99 -35.51 -40.78
C ASN A 65 1.08 -35.23 -41.99
N GLN A 66 1.20 -34.05 -42.62
CA GLN A 66 0.37 -33.62 -43.77
C GLN A 66 -1.14 -33.61 -43.50
N VAL A 67 -1.56 -33.60 -42.24
CA VAL A 67 -2.97 -33.49 -41.83
C VAL A 67 -3.45 -32.05 -41.96
N VAL A 68 -2.53 -31.09 -41.82
CA VAL A 68 -2.79 -29.65 -41.86
C VAL A 68 -1.83 -28.99 -42.85
N ASP A 69 -2.34 -28.11 -43.71
CA ASP A 69 -1.48 -27.35 -44.63
C ASP A 69 -0.74 -26.21 -43.89
N TYR A 70 0.28 -25.66 -44.55
CA TYR A 70 1.10 -24.60 -43.94
C TYR A 70 0.27 -23.35 -43.60
N ALA A 71 -0.72 -23.01 -44.44
CA ALA A 71 -1.56 -21.83 -44.24
C ALA A 71 -2.44 -21.97 -42.99
N MET A 72 -3.02 -23.16 -42.76
CA MET A 72 -3.81 -23.46 -41.57
C MET A 72 -2.95 -23.58 -40.32
N PHE A 73 -1.74 -24.16 -40.41
CA PHE A 73 -0.77 -24.15 -39.32
C PHE A 73 -0.43 -22.72 -38.87
N ALA A 74 -0.07 -21.84 -39.82
CA ALA A 74 0.27 -20.45 -39.51
C ALA A 74 -0.89 -19.71 -38.83
N LYS A 75 -2.13 -19.92 -39.31
CA LYS A 75 -3.34 -19.35 -38.69
C LYS A 75 -3.57 -19.89 -37.27
N MET A 76 -3.41 -21.20 -37.06
CA MET A 76 -3.55 -21.80 -35.73
C MET A 76 -2.54 -21.23 -34.73
N VAL A 77 -1.27 -21.14 -35.12
CA VAL A 77 -0.21 -20.59 -34.26
C VAL A 77 -0.53 -19.16 -33.86
N TRP A 78 -0.94 -18.33 -34.82
CA TRP A 78 -1.33 -16.94 -34.53
C TRP A 78 -2.57 -16.86 -33.62
N LEU A 79 -3.60 -17.65 -33.90
CA LEU A 79 -4.82 -17.69 -33.11
C LEU A 79 -4.55 -18.12 -31.66
N MET A 80 -3.60 -19.04 -31.44
CA MET A 80 -3.22 -19.54 -30.12
C MET A 80 -2.49 -18.51 -29.24
N MET A 81 -1.97 -17.42 -29.81
CA MET A 81 -1.35 -16.35 -29.01
C MET A 81 -2.36 -15.69 -28.05
N ILE A 82 -3.61 -15.48 -28.50
CA ILE A 82 -4.65 -14.83 -27.70
C ILE A 82 -5.00 -15.66 -26.45
N PRO A 83 -5.46 -16.93 -26.53
CA PRO A 83 -5.80 -17.70 -25.34
C PRO A 83 -4.58 -17.93 -24.42
N ALA A 84 -3.38 -18.10 -24.98
CA ALA A 84 -2.16 -18.21 -24.18
C ALA A 84 -1.90 -16.94 -23.34
N SER A 85 -2.03 -15.76 -23.95
CA SER A 85 -1.88 -14.47 -23.24
C SER A 85 -2.93 -14.28 -22.15
N VAL A 86 -4.20 -14.63 -22.41
CA VAL A 86 -5.29 -14.56 -21.42
C VAL A 86 -4.98 -15.46 -20.22
N ILE A 87 -4.56 -16.70 -20.46
CA ILE A 87 -4.18 -17.63 -19.38
C ILE A 87 -2.99 -17.10 -18.59
N GLY A 88 -2.00 -16.50 -19.26
CA GLY A 88 -0.87 -15.85 -18.59
C GLY A 88 -1.29 -14.71 -17.66
N VAL A 89 -2.18 -13.82 -18.12
CA VAL A 89 -2.71 -12.71 -17.32
C VAL A 89 -3.52 -13.21 -16.13
N VAL A 90 -4.41 -14.19 -16.34
CA VAL A 90 -5.20 -14.78 -15.24
C VAL A 90 -4.28 -15.43 -14.21
N THR A 91 -3.29 -16.20 -14.64
CA THR A 91 -2.32 -16.84 -13.75
C THR A 91 -1.52 -15.81 -12.96
N TRP A 92 -1.06 -14.74 -13.63
CA TRP A 92 -0.37 -13.64 -12.98
C TRP A 92 -1.24 -12.99 -11.89
N LEU A 93 -2.50 -12.67 -12.18
CA LEU A 93 -3.42 -12.06 -11.21
C LEU A 93 -3.67 -12.96 -10.00
N LEU A 94 -3.89 -14.26 -10.22
CA LEU A 94 -4.10 -15.23 -9.15
C LEU A 94 -2.87 -15.37 -8.25
N VAL A 95 -1.68 -15.52 -8.85
CA VAL A 95 -0.43 -15.67 -8.11
C VAL A 95 -0.09 -14.38 -7.38
N LYS A 96 -0.26 -13.21 -8.01
CA LYS A 96 -0.06 -11.91 -7.38
C LYS A 96 -0.93 -11.77 -6.14
N ASN A 97 -2.24 -12.02 -6.25
CA ASN A 97 -3.16 -11.90 -5.12
C ASN A 97 -2.78 -12.86 -3.99
N ARG A 98 -2.48 -14.13 -4.32
CA ARG A 98 -2.08 -15.14 -3.33
C ARG A 98 -0.81 -14.79 -2.58
N LEU A 99 0.18 -14.20 -3.27
CA LEU A 99 1.45 -13.84 -2.65
C LEU A 99 1.39 -12.48 -1.92
N GLU A 100 0.54 -11.55 -2.34
CA GLU A 100 0.32 -10.27 -1.64
C GLU A 100 -0.57 -10.43 -0.38
N TYR A 101 -1.46 -11.42 -0.36
CA TYR A 101 -2.36 -11.68 0.77
C TYR A 101 -1.67 -11.77 2.14
N PRO A 102 -0.63 -12.59 2.36
CA PRO A 102 0.03 -12.67 3.66
C PRO A 102 0.68 -11.34 4.09
N ILE A 103 1.17 -10.55 3.12
CA ILE A 103 1.73 -9.21 3.39
C ILE A 103 0.62 -8.27 3.88
N ARG A 104 -0.56 -8.30 3.23
CA ARG A 104 -1.72 -7.50 3.66
C ARG A 104 -2.19 -7.90 5.05
N CYS A 105 -2.24 -9.20 5.36
CA CYS A 105 -2.59 -9.70 6.68
C CYS A 105 -1.60 -9.23 7.74
N GLU A 106 -0.29 -9.41 7.52
CA GLU A 106 0.76 -8.97 8.46
C GLU A 106 0.65 -7.46 8.76
N MET A 107 0.47 -6.65 7.72
CA MET A 107 0.34 -5.20 7.88
C MET A 107 -0.97 -4.83 8.59
N ARG A 108 -2.08 -5.51 8.28
CA ARG A 108 -3.36 -5.28 8.95
C ARG A 108 -3.30 -5.64 10.43
N ASP A 109 -2.63 -6.73 10.78
CA ASP A 109 -2.43 -7.12 12.19
C ASP A 109 -1.59 -6.08 12.93
N TYR A 110 -0.56 -5.54 12.27
CA TYR A 110 0.23 -4.43 12.82
C TYR A 110 -0.60 -3.14 12.99
N ILE A 111 -1.42 -2.78 12.01
CA ILE A 111 -2.32 -1.61 12.09
C ILE A 111 -3.32 -1.79 13.23
N ARG A 112 -3.94 -2.97 13.36
CA ARG A 112 -4.85 -3.29 14.47
C ARG A 112 -4.15 -3.18 15.83
N ALA A 113 -2.90 -3.65 15.93
CA ALA A 113 -2.12 -3.54 17.17
C ALA A 113 -1.78 -2.08 17.53
N LEU A 114 -1.52 -1.22 16.53
CA LEU A 114 -1.27 0.20 16.72
C LEU A 114 -2.53 0.99 17.08
N GLU A 115 -3.60 0.79 16.32
CA GLU A 115 -4.85 1.53 16.47
C GLU A 115 -5.61 1.08 17.74
N GLY A 116 -5.46 -0.18 18.16
CA GLY A 116 -6.13 -0.71 19.34
C GLY A 116 -7.65 -0.54 19.28
N GLU A 117 -8.30 -0.30 20.41
CA GLU A 117 -9.75 -0.04 20.45
C GLU A 117 -10.11 1.42 20.14
N ARG A 118 -9.16 2.35 20.29
CA ARG A 118 -9.45 3.80 20.38
C ARG A 118 -8.91 4.61 19.23
N GLY A 119 -8.14 3.99 18.33
CA GLY A 119 -7.47 4.64 17.23
C GLY A 119 -6.30 5.50 17.69
N LEU A 120 -5.20 5.42 16.94
CA LEU A 120 -3.97 6.17 17.21
C LEU A 120 -3.77 7.26 16.17
N LEU A 121 -4.01 6.96 14.89
CA LEU A 121 -3.76 7.89 13.78
C LEU A 121 -4.58 9.18 13.88
N TRP A 122 -5.86 9.10 14.25
CA TRP A 122 -6.73 10.27 14.35
C TRP A 122 -6.27 11.29 15.40
N ARG A 123 -5.47 10.90 16.38
CA ARG A 123 -4.95 11.79 17.43
C ARG A 123 -4.06 12.89 16.86
N TYR A 124 -3.53 12.67 15.67
CA TYR A 124 -2.74 13.63 14.90
C TYR A 124 -3.56 14.47 13.92
N LEU A 125 -4.90 14.39 13.94
CA LEU A 125 -5.78 15.20 13.10
C LEU A 125 -5.57 16.72 13.22
N PRO A 126 -5.34 17.30 14.42
CA PRO A 126 -5.07 18.74 14.53
C PRO A 126 -3.83 19.15 13.71
N LEU A 127 -2.82 18.29 13.69
CA LEU A 127 -1.59 18.53 12.94
C LEU A 127 -1.83 18.51 11.43
N LEU A 128 -2.66 17.59 10.94
CA LEU A 128 -3.06 17.55 9.53
C LEU A 128 -3.83 18.82 9.14
N ASN A 129 -4.78 19.26 9.98
CA ASN A 129 -5.58 20.44 9.73
C ASN A 129 -4.73 21.73 9.65
N GLU A 130 -3.65 21.81 10.42
CA GLU A 130 -2.75 22.97 10.38
C GLU A 130 -1.77 22.92 9.20
N LEU A 131 -1.18 21.75 8.90
CA LEU A 131 -0.13 21.64 7.91
C LEU A 131 -0.66 21.56 6.48
N GLU A 132 -1.72 20.78 6.26
CA GLU A 132 -2.28 20.51 4.93
C GLU A 132 -3.79 20.20 5.01
N PRO A 133 -4.65 21.22 5.17
CA PRO A 133 -6.09 21.05 5.34
C PRO A 133 -6.77 20.45 4.11
N ASP A 134 -6.15 20.50 2.93
CA ASP A 134 -6.74 20.00 1.68
C ASP A 134 -6.45 18.51 1.42
N ASN A 135 -5.70 17.84 2.30
CA ASN A 135 -5.36 16.43 2.17
C ASN A 135 -6.54 15.53 2.59
N LEU A 136 -7.50 15.38 1.67
CA LEU A 136 -8.74 14.61 1.87
C LEU A 136 -8.48 13.13 2.20
N VAL A 137 -7.44 12.54 1.60
CA VAL A 137 -7.10 11.12 1.80
C VAL A 137 -6.66 10.88 3.25
N CYS A 138 -5.76 11.72 3.77
CA CYS A 138 -5.33 11.61 5.17
C CYS A 138 -6.50 11.89 6.14
N LYS A 139 -7.38 12.84 5.81
CA LYS A 139 -8.56 13.15 6.62
C LYS A 139 -9.53 12.00 6.71
N GLU A 140 -9.84 11.36 5.58
CA GLU A 140 -10.71 10.19 5.54
C GLU A 140 -10.11 9.04 6.36
N MET A 141 -8.79 8.84 6.25
CA MET A 141 -8.09 7.81 7.01
C MET A 141 -8.14 8.07 8.52
N MET A 142 -7.96 9.33 8.94
CA MET A 142 -8.09 9.74 10.34
C MET A 142 -9.52 9.63 10.84
N ALA A 143 -10.53 9.95 10.04
CA ALA A 143 -11.94 9.77 10.41
C ALA A 143 -12.27 8.29 10.65
N ARG A 144 -11.83 7.39 9.75
CA ARG A 144 -12.01 5.94 9.92
C ARG A 144 -11.28 5.40 11.15
N SER A 145 -10.10 5.95 11.46
CA SER A 145 -9.35 5.67 12.70
C SER A 145 -10.14 6.12 13.95
N SER A 146 -10.79 7.29 13.93
CA SER A 146 -11.62 7.75 15.05
C SER A 146 -12.91 6.95 15.24
N GLU A 147 -13.46 6.40 14.15
CA GLU A 147 -14.69 5.60 14.19
C GLU A 147 -14.47 4.14 14.61
N GLY A 148 -13.21 3.73 14.84
CA GLY A 148 -12.89 2.34 15.19
C GLY A 148 -13.02 1.36 14.03
N LYS A 149 -13.18 1.85 12.78
CA LYS A 149 -13.39 1.02 11.58
C LYS A 149 -12.07 0.55 10.99
N PHE A 150 -11.26 -0.11 11.80
CA PHE A 150 -9.89 -0.49 11.42
C PHE A 150 -9.84 -1.58 10.34
N ASP A 151 -10.88 -2.41 10.25
CA ASP A 151 -10.98 -3.48 9.26
C ASP A 151 -11.19 -2.97 7.83
N ASP A 152 -11.73 -1.76 7.71
CA ASP A 152 -11.96 -1.06 6.44
C ASP A 152 -10.75 -0.21 6.02
N LEU A 153 -9.67 -0.21 6.80
CA LEU A 153 -8.42 0.47 6.45
C LEU A 153 -7.59 -0.42 5.53
N GLU A 154 -7.43 0.01 4.29
CA GLU A 154 -6.48 -0.61 3.38
C GLU A 154 -5.05 -0.34 3.88
N PRO A 155 -4.21 -1.39 4.07
CA PRO A 155 -2.87 -1.20 4.62
C PRO A 155 -1.97 -0.27 3.81
N GLU A 156 -2.19 -0.22 2.49
CA GLU A 156 -1.45 0.68 1.59
C GLU A 156 -1.78 2.15 1.87
N ASP A 157 -3.08 2.48 1.97
CA ASP A 157 -3.53 3.85 2.19
C ASP A 157 -3.20 4.33 3.59
N TYR A 158 -3.29 3.46 4.60
CA TYR A 158 -2.84 3.75 5.97
C TYR A 158 -1.33 4.07 6.01
N GLY A 159 -0.51 3.21 5.41
CA GLY A 159 0.94 3.42 5.35
C GLY A 159 1.31 4.71 4.60
N ARG A 160 0.54 5.06 3.55
CA ARG A 160 0.69 6.33 2.83
C ARG A 160 0.34 7.52 3.71
N ALA A 161 -0.80 7.50 4.39
CA ALA A 161 -1.22 8.58 5.28
C ALA A 161 -0.20 8.86 6.40
N VAL A 162 0.37 7.82 7.00
CA VAL A 162 1.44 7.96 8.01
C VAL A 162 2.72 8.57 7.42
N LYS A 163 3.13 8.10 6.24
CA LYS A 163 4.30 8.65 5.52
C LYS A 163 4.08 10.12 5.16
N ASP A 164 2.91 10.46 4.67
CA ASP A 164 2.53 11.83 4.29
C ASP A 164 2.54 12.72 5.53
N LEU A 165 2.00 12.27 6.67
CA LEU A 165 2.03 13.02 7.93
C LEU A 165 3.47 13.33 8.39
N ILE A 166 4.36 12.35 8.32
CA ILE A 166 5.77 12.54 8.67
C ILE A 166 6.47 13.44 7.65
N ALA A 167 6.17 13.30 6.35
CA ALA A 167 6.70 14.15 5.29
C ALA A 167 6.26 15.61 5.48
N MET A 168 4.97 15.87 5.70
CA MET A 168 4.41 17.18 6.02
C MET A 168 5.13 17.82 7.22
N LEU A 169 5.35 17.04 8.29
CA LEU A 169 6.11 17.50 9.44
C LEU A 169 7.56 17.83 9.09
N ARG A 170 8.25 17.00 8.30
CA ARG A 170 9.64 17.27 7.88
C ARG A 170 9.71 18.53 6.99
N GLU A 171 8.87 18.60 5.97
CA GLU A 171 8.91 19.58 4.89
C GLU A 171 8.31 20.94 5.27
N SER A 172 7.47 21.02 6.31
CA SER A 172 6.92 22.28 6.83
C SER A 172 7.97 23.32 7.24
N GLY A 173 9.27 22.96 7.26
CA GLY A 173 10.37 23.92 7.40
C GLY A 173 10.24 24.77 8.67
N SER A 174 10.04 26.08 8.49
CA SER A 174 9.85 27.10 9.53
C SER A 174 8.38 27.43 9.85
N LYS A 175 7.39 26.86 9.15
CA LYS A 175 6.00 26.88 9.60
C LYS A 175 5.97 26.13 10.93
N ALA A 176 5.85 26.90 12.00
CA ALA A 176 5.81 26.37 13.33
C ALA A 176 4.39 25.89 13.59
N VAL A 177 4.24 24.59 13.84
CA VAL A 177 3.03 24.03 14.46
C VAL A 177 2.67 24.91 15.65
N SER A 178 1.41 25.33 15.69
CA SER A 178 0.93 26.23 16.72
C SER A 178 1.02 25.54 18.09
N PRO A 179 1.34 26.26 19.18
CA PRO A 179 1.31 25.66 20.52
C PRO A 179 -0.05 25.06 20.88
N GLU A 180 -1.14 25.62 20.33
CA GLU A 180 -2.51 25.14 20.54
C GLU A 180 -2.72 23.76 19.88
N THR A 181 -2.29 23.59 18.63
CA THR A 181 -2.32 22.31 17.91
C THR A 181 -1.50 21.25 18.63
N MET A 182 -0.36 21.65 19.20
CA MET A 182 0.50 20.75 19.98
C MET A 182 -0.18 20.27 21.26
N GLU A 183 -0.79 21.20 22.00
CA GLU A 183 -1.52 20.88 23.22
C GLU A 183 -2.72 19.99 22.93
N GLU A 184 -3.40 20.20 21.80
CA GLU A 184 -4.49 19.34 21.34
C GLU A 184 -4.00 17.92 20.99
N VAL A 185 -2.86 17.79 20.29
CA VAL A 185 -2.26 16.47 20.00
C VAL A 185 -1.80 15.78 21.28
N GLU A 186 -1.14 16.49 22.20
CA GLU A 186 -0.71 15.93 23.51
C GLU A 186 -1.91 15.51 24.36
N LYS A 187 -2.99 16.30 24.34
CA LYS A 187 -4.26 15.94 24.99
C LYS A 187 -4.84 14.68 24.38
N ASN A 188 -4.91 14.58 23.05
CA ASN A 188 -5.43 13.40 22.35
C ASN A 188 -4.57 12.15 22.58
N LEU A 189 -3.25 12.31 22.77
CA LEU A 189 -2.33 11.21 23.07
C LEU A 189 -2.38 10.76 24.53
N SER A 190 -2.83 11.62 25.45
CA SER A 190 -2.88 11.33 26.87
C SER A 190 -3.98 10.30 27.20
N PRO A 191 -3.72 9.33 28.10
CA PRO A 191 -4.67 8.25 28.43
C PRO A 191 -5.97 8.70 29.13
N GLY A 192 -6.19 10.01 29.31
CA GLY A 192 -7.37 10.62 29.94
C GLY A 192 -8.15 11.57 29.03
N ALA A 193 -7.98 11.53 27.71
CA ALA A 193 -8.67 12.42 26.76
C ALA A 193 -10.20 12.15 26.64
N GLU A 194 -10.74 11.19 27.38
CA GLU A 194 -12.17 10.88 27.40
C GLU A 194 -12.85 11.52 28.62
N SER A 195 -13.59 12.61 28.39
CA SER A 195 -14.93 12.81 28.98
C SER A 195 -15.59 14.08 28.43
N THR A 196 -16.08 14.02 27.19
CA THR A 196 -17.28 14.74 26.73
C THR A 196 -17.81 14.06 25.48
#